data_AF-A0A1B9IMB4-F1
#
_entry.id   AF-A0A1B9IMB4-F1
#
_cell.length_a   1.000
_cell.length_b   1.000
_cell.length_c   1.000
_cell.angle_alpha   90.00
_cell.angle_beta   90.00
_cell.angle_gamma   90.00
#
_symmetry.space_group_name_H-M   'P 1'
#
loop_
_entity.id
_entity.type
_entity.pdbx_description
1 polymer ?
#
loop_
_entity_poly.entity_id
_entity_poly.type
_entity_poly.pdbx_seq_one_letter_code
_entity_poly.pdbx_strand_id
1 'polypeptide(L)'
;MEREEGGIRGRGRSLSTSTSTLTSFVASHPTAPPTIPLPSTRKFLSTSSSSSNIRTPSPHFSPLPGSQLPHSSSMTKRFRSTGVYPSPSPELGERTENFNSKMLQAEERMISRELKTTSEGRGRFIRIVEVSARDGLQNLPGPAVPTELKRELVERLLEAGVRNIEVGSFVRGDWVPQMADTPKLLPLLPPLTGQSLPLPLPSPPSSRPQTPDETSSNPIAGPSSVKHIIDSTVIPSSAGQVHFPVLIPNMKGLDNLIKLQEQHSTNGGGRLTDEVAVFVSATEAFSQANNHAPLSKILSSLPPVITKARSLGYRVRGYVSCVITCPYSGPTPPGDVVDVAFKLIDMGCYEISLGDTTGEGDPESWRRVWGECERRGMDMTRVAVSCHDTFSLALSSILSLLPYNLTSIDSSLAGLGGCPYSPGATGNVPTEDVVYALHKLGYETGIDLDKLVECGNWLSARLNRRNESRVGRAIWARRQARENQQKGKEGLKGGEGEETEDGM
;
A
#
# COMPACT_ATOMS: atom_id res chain seq x y z
N MET A 1 -59.32 -18.06 29.41
CA MET A 1 -60.68 -18.00 28.85
C MET A 1 -60.87 -16.53 28.47
N GLU A 2 -60.48 -16.13 27.27
CA GLU A 2 -60.62 -14.73 26.85
C GLU A 2 -61.93 -14.55 26.07
N ARG A 3 -62.74 -13.61 26.56
CA ARG A 3 -63.83 -12.94 25.85
C ARG A 3 -63.54 -11.45 25.81
N GLU A 4 -63.75 -10.91 24.61
CA GLU A 4 -64.32 -9.60 24.23
C GLU A 4 -64.35 -8.44 25.23
N GLU A 5 -63.94 -7.26 24.75
CA GLU A 5 -64.75 -6.05 24.49
C GLU A 5 -63.79 -5.01 23.86
N GLY A 6 -64.12 -4.14 22.90
CA GLY A 6 -65.32 -3.34 22.69
C GLY A 6 -64.84 -1.89 22.50
N GLY A 7 -64.99 -1.33 21.31
CA GLY A 7 -64.32 -0.08 20.90
C GLY A 7 -65.04 1.24 21.24
N ILE A 8 -64.70 2.27 20.44
CA ILE A 8 -65.53 3.38 19.91
C ILE A 8 -65.10 4.83 20.25
N ARG A 9 -64.85 5.60 19.16
CA ARG A 9 -64.98 7.07 18.91
C ARG A 9 -64.10 8.06 19.70
N GLY A 10 -63.56 9.15 19.15
CA GLY A 10 -63.75 9.82 17.86
C GLY A 10 -63.89 11.34 18.05
N ARG A 11 -63.08 12.15 17.36
CA ARG A 11 -63.23 13.59 17.02
C ARG A 11 -62.00 13.95 16.16
N GLY A 12 -62.03 14.50 14.94
CA GLY A 12 -63.10 15.09 14.15
C GLY A 12 -62.73 16.53 13.76
N ARG A 13 -62.66 16.79 12.43
CA ARG A 13 -62.63 18.07 11.68
C ARG A 13 -61.24 18.59 11.24
N SER A 14 -61.03 19.07 10.00
CA SER A 14 -61.91 19.21 8.82
C SER A 14 -61.16 19.83 7.62
N LEU A 15 -61.65 19.54 6.40
CA LEU A 15 -61.62 20.35 5.15
C LEU A 15 -60.29 20.36 4.36
N SER A 16 -60.24 20.29 3.02
CA SER A 16 -61.28 20.26 1.98
C SER A 16 -60.70 19.72 0.67
N THR A 17 -61.56 19.00 -0.05
CA THR A 17 -61.45 18.49 -1.43
C THR A 17 -61.68 19.55 -2.49
N SER A 18 -61.07 19.38 -3.68
CA SER A 18 -61.66 19.80 -4.96
C SER A 18 -61.16 18.93 -6.11
N THR A 19 -62.11 18.52 -6.94
CA THR A 19 -62.10 17.49 -7.98
C THR A 19 -61.87 18.03 -9.40
N SER A 20 -61.21 17.19 -10.21
CA SER A 20 -61.36 16.89 -11.66
C SER A 20 -61.48 18.00 -12.72
N THR A 21 -60.66 17.87 -13.77
CA THR A 21 -61.15 17.94 -15.16
C THR A 21 -60.27 17.07 -16.09
N LEU A 22 -60.92 16.27 -16.93
CA LEU A 22 -60.37 15.46 -18.01
C LEU A 22 -60.28 16.29 -19.30
N THR A 23 -59.20 16.14 -20.08
CA THR A 23 -59.21 16.32 -21.54
C THR A 23 -58.18 15.38 -22.19
N SER A 24 -58.58 14.87 -23.35
CA SER A 24 -58.06 13.73 -24.10
C SER A 24 -57.20 14.12 -25.31
N PHE A 25 -56.24 13.24 -25.65
CA PHE A 25 -55.67 12.90 -26.98
C PHE A 25 -54.91 13.98 -27.80
N VAL A 26 -53.67 13.68 -28.21
CA VAL A 26 -53.27 13.26 -29.59
C VAL A 26 -51.83 12.69 -29.56
N ALA A 27 -51.62 11.62 -30.32
CA ALA A 27 -50.36 10.89 -30.51
C ALA A 27 -49.45 11.53 -31.58
N SER A 28 -48.13 11.44 -31.40
CA SER A 28 -47.15 11.60 -32.48
C SER A 28 -45.93 10.69 -32.24
N HIS A 29 -45.57 9.95 -33.29
CA HIS A 29 -44.59 8.87 -33.36
C HIS A 29 -43.12 9.27 -33.09
N PRO A 30 -42.26 8.28 -32.74
CA PRO A 30 -40.84 8.47 -32.44
C PRO A 30 -39.98 8.58 -33.70
N THR A 31 -39.07 9.56 -33.72
CA THR A 31 -38.03 9.71 -34.73
C THR A 31 -36.83 8.81 -34.45
N ALA A 32 -36.40 8.07 -35.47
CA ALA A 32 -35.31 7.10 -35.47
C ALA A 32 -33.90 7.74 -35.33
N PRO A 33 -32.88 6.98 -34.86
CA PRO A 33 -31.50 7.45 -34.74
C PRO A 33 -30.73 7.37 -36.08
N PRO A 34 -29.67 8.19 -36.27
CA PRO A 34 -28.92 8.22 -37.52
C PRO A 34 -28.01 7.00 -37.70
N THR A 35 -28.11 6.42 -38.90
CA THR A 35 -27.31 5.31 -39.45
C THR A 35 -25.87 5.71 -39.78
N ILE A 36 -24.91 4.88 -39.35
CA ILE A 36 -23.49 4.92 -39.72
C ILE A 36 -23.28 4.16 -41.05
N PRO A 37 -22.51 4.67 -42.03
CA PRO A 37 -22.19 3.92 -43.24
C PRO A 37 -20.91 3.07 -43.08
N LEU A 38 -21.03 1.78 -43.41
CA LEU A 38 -19.91 0.86 -43.69
C LEU A 38 -19.65 0.81 -45.21
N PRO A 39 -18.37 0.70 -45.61
CA PRO A 39 -17.96 -0.25 -46.65
C PRO A 39 -16.67 -0.99 -46.21
N SER A 40 -16.28 -2.17 -46.67
CA SER A 40 -16.76 -3.14 -47.65
C SER A 40 -16.01 -4.45 -47.41
N THR A 41 -16.68 -5.58 -47.63
CA THR A 41 -16.15 -6.94 -47.60
C THR A 41 -15.10 -7.21 -48.69
N ARG A 42 -14.02 -7.93 -48.36
CA ARG A 42 -13.35 -8.88 -49.28
C ARG A 42 -13.26 -10.25 -48.60
N LYS A 43 -13.79 -11.27 -49.29
CA LYS A 43 -13.66 -12.70 -48.98
C LYS A 43 -12.59 -13.33 -49.87
N PHE A 44 -12.15 -14.52 -49.42
CA PHE A 44 -11.43 -15.62 -50.12
C PHE A 44 -9.90 -15.48 -50.17
N LEU A 45 -9.07 -16.50 -49.85
CA LEU A 45 -9.25 -17.96 -49.94
C LEU A 45 -8.63 -18.74 -48.75
N SER A 46 -9.20 -19.93 -48.55
CA SER A 46 -8.68 -21.08 -47.82
C SER A 46 -7.55 -21.81 -48.57
N THR A 47 -6.52 -22.28 -47.86
CA THR A 47 -5.87 -23.56 -48.19
C THR A 47 -5.44 -24.29 -46.92
N SER A 48 -5.90 -25.52 -46.80
CA SER A 48 -5.50 -26.56 -45.86
C SER A 48 -4.11 -27.11 -46.19
N SER A 49 -3.30 -27.42 -45.17
CA SER A 49 -2.43 -28.61 -45.20
C SER A 49 -1.88 -28.93 -43.80
N SER A 50 -2.20 -30.15 -43.37
CA SER A 50 -1.58 -30.93 -42.31
C SER A 50 -0.06 -31.07 -42.47
N SER A 51 0.68 -31.06 -41.35
CA SER A 51 1.72 -32.07 -41.08
C SER A 51 2.27 -31.93 -39.66
N SER A 52 2.23 -33.06 -38.97
CA SER A 52 2.97 -33.41 -37.76
C SER A 52 4.47 -33.19 -37.92
N ASN A 53 5.16 -32.68 -36.90
CA ASN A 53 6.47 -33.22 -36.52
C ASN A 53 6.81 -32.89 -35.06
N ILE A 54 6.88 -33.98 -34.30
CA ILE A 54 7.49 -34.12 -32.98
C ILE A 54 9.00 -33.87 -33.12
N ARG A 55 9.60 -33.07 -32.23
CA ARG A 55 11.05 -33.03 -32.06
C ARG A 55 11.41 -33.05 -30.59
N THR A 56 11.88 -34.20 -30.15
CA THR A 56 12.67 -34.42 -28.94
C THR A 56 14.10 -33.89 -29.13
N PRO A 57 14.80 -33.53 -28.04
CA PRO A 57 16.25 -33.56 -28.01
C PRO A 57 16.79 -34.54 -26.96
N SER A 58 17.78 -35.32 -27.35
CA SER A 58 18.67 -36.10 -26.46
C SER A 58 20.13 -35.77 -26.83
N PRO A 59 21.16 -36.24 -26.08
CA PRO A 59 21.72 -35.62 -24.89
C PRO A 59 23.26 -35.42 -25.04
N HIS A 60 23.94 -35.16 -23.91
CA HIS A 60 25.40 -35.15 -23.66
C HIS A 60 26.00 -33.76 -23.38
N PHE A 61 26.38 -33.52 -22.13
CA PHE A 61 27.77 -33.65 -21.66
C PHE A 61 27.82 -33.61 -20.12
N SER A 62 28.51 -34.58 -19.53
CA SER A 62 28.79 -34.69 -18.09
C SER A 62 30.18 -34.13 -17.73
N PRO A 63 30.46 -33.84 -16.44
CA PRO A 63 31.53 -32.96 -15.96
C PRO A 63 32.73 -33.69 -15.35
N LEU A 64 33.91 -33.04 -15.23
CA LEU A 64 35.08 -33.47 -14.43
C LEU A 64 36.01 -32.25 -14.12
N PRO A 65 37.02 -32.32 -13.22
CA PRO A 65 36.92 -32.18 -11.75
C PRO A 65 37.99 -31.20 -11.17
N GLY A 66 38.04 -31.05 -9.83
CA GLY A 66 38.83 -30.02 -9.12
C GLY A 66 40.30 -30.30 -8.78
N SER A 67 40.92 -29.35 -8.06
CA SER A 67 42.14 -29.47 -7.21
C SER A 67 42.25 -28.19 -6.35
N GLN A 68 42.16 -28.29 -5.01
CA GLN A 68 43.22 -28.39 -3.97
C GLN A 68 43.87 -27.05 -3.51
N LEU A 69 43.94 -26.91 -2.18
CA LEU A 69 44.34 -25.78 -1.31
C LEU A 69 45.87 -25.52 -1.27
N PRO A 70 46.37 -24.47 -0.56
CA PRO A 70 46.71 -24.67 0.87
C PRO A 70 46.46 -23.46 1.82
N HIS A 71 46.48 -23.77 3.12
CA HIS A 71 46.42 -22.91 4.31
C HIS A 71 47.70 -22.07 4.55
N SER A 72 47.64 -20.98 5.34
CA SER A 72 48.37 -20.83 6.63
C SER A 72 48.36 -19.40 7.23
N SER A 73 48.27 -19.38 8.57
CA SER A 73 48.91 -18.48 9.55
C SER A 73 48.17 -17.23 10.09
N SER A 74 48.04 -17.27 11.43
CA SER A 74 47.61 -16.20 12.32
C SER A 74 48.75 -15.25 12.65
N MET A 75 48.45 -13.97 12.94
CA MET A 75 49.32 -13.17 13.82
C MET A 75 48.52 -12.20 14.68
N THR A 76 48.49 -12.51 15.97
CA THR A 76 48.09 -11.64 17.07
C THR A 76 49.18 -10.60 17.33
N LYS A 77 48.83 -9.31 17.39
CA LYS A 77 49.65 -8.30 18.09
C LYS A 77 48.77 -7.44 19.00
N ARG A 78 48.98 -7.63 20.31
CA ARG A 78 48.66 -6.66 21.36
C ARG A 78 49.71 -5.55 21.31
N PHE A 79 49.31 -4.29 21.40
CA PHE A 79 50.14 -3.27 22.05
C PHE A 79 49.28 -2.25 22.81
N ARG A 80 49.92 -1.72 23.85
CA ARG A 80 49.39 -1.17 25.09
C ARG A 80 48.79 0.24 24.96
N SER A 81 47.84 0.49 25.85
CA SER A 81 47.37 1.80 26.30
C SER A 81 48.51 2.61 26.91
N THR A 82 48.69 3.86 26.46
CA THR A 82 49.21 4.96 27.26
C THR A 82 48.39 6.21 26.94
N GLY A 83 47.58 6.64 27.89
CA GLY A 83 46.86 7.90 27.81
C GLY A 83 47.75 9.06 28.26
N VAL A 84 47.67 10.16 27.53
CA VAL A 84 47.99 11.51 28.01
C VAL A 84 46.97 12.45 27.35
N TYR A 85 46.14 13.10 28.17
CA TYR A 85 45.24 14.18 27.76
C TYR A 85 46.01 15.51 27.77
N PRO A 86 45.84 16.37 26.75
CA PRO A 86 45.89 17.81 26.91
C PRO A 86 44.51 18.45 26.73
N SER A 87 44.30 19.54 27.48
CA SER A 87 43.09 20.35 27.62
C SER A 87 42.60 21.02 26.31
N PRO A 88 41.32 21.46 26.23
CA PRO A 88 40.70 21.88 24.97
C PRO A 88 40.95 23.35 24.66
N SER A 89 41.26 23.65 23.40
CA SER A 89 41.19 24.97 22.76
C SER A 89 40.98 24.77 21.24
N PRO A 90 40.48 25.79 20.53
CA PRO A 90 39.13 25.88 19.97
C PRO A 90 38.96 25.17 18.60
N GLU A 91 38.57 23.89 18.57
CA GLU A 91 38.26 23.15 17.32
C GLU A 91 36.75 23.08 16.98
N LEU A 92 35.91 23.85 17.66
CA LEU A 92 34.44 23.79 17.45
C LEU A 92 33.95 24.46 16.14
N GLY A 93 34.82 25.15 15.40
CA GLY A 93 34.49 25.75 14.09
C GLY A 93 34.56 24.74 12.94
N GLU A 94 35.69 24.05 12.80
CA GLU A 94 35.96 23.17 11.65
C GLU A 94 35.12 21.88 11.65
N ARG A 95 34.76 21.36 12.83
CA ARG A 95 33.94 20.15 12.94
C ARG A 95 32.49 20.39 12.50
N THR A 96 32.00 21.60 12.72
CA THR A 96 30.66 22.05 12.31
C THR A 96 30.63 22.34 10.81
N GLU A 97 31.68 22.92 10.25
CA GLU A 97 31.80 23.15 8.80
C GLU A 97 32.00 21.85 8.01
N ASN A 98 32.80 20.90 8.49
CA ASN A 98 32.96 19.59 7.85
C ASN A 98 31.68 18.74 7.93
N PHE A 99 30.91 18.86 9.00
CA PHE A 99 29.61 18.18 9.11
C PHE A 99 28.59 18.80 8.16
N ASN A 100 28.51 20.14 8.10
CA ASN A 100 27.64 20.85 7.17
C ASN A 100 28.03 20.61 5.70
N SER A 101 29.33 20.57 5.37
CA SER A 101 29.85 20.23 4.04
C SER A 101 29.46 18.80 3.62
N LYS A 102 29.61 17.81 4.51
CA LYS A 102 29.19 16.42 4.23
C LYS A 102 27.69 16.28 4.11
N MET A 103 26.91 17.02 4.91
CA MET A 103 25.45 17.03 4.84
C MET A 103 24.96 17.71 3.56
N LEU A 104 25.53 18.85 3.18
CA LEU A 104 25.27 19.54 1.92
C LEU A 104 25.66 18.69 0.71
N GLN A 105 26.79 17.97 0.78
CA GLN A 105 27.17 17.00 -0.26
C GLN A 105 26.24 15.77 -0.28
N ALA A 106 25.72 15.32 0.86
CA ALA A 106 24.71 14.26 0.93
C ALA A 106 23.36 14.74 0.34
N GLU A 107 23.02 16.00 0.56
CA GLU A 107 21.84 16.67 0.00
C GLU A 107 21.93 16.94 -1.52
N GLU A 108 23.13 17.19 -2.05
CA GLU A 108 23.39 17.34 -3.49
C GLU A 108 23.33 15.98 -4.24
N ARG A 109 23.41 14.86 -3.52
CA ARG A 109 23.44 13.49 -4.08
C ARG A 109 22.06 12.89 -4.33
N MET A 110 20.98 13.50 -3.85
CA MET A 110 19.61 12.98 -3.94
C MET A 110 19.02 13.13 -5.35
N ILE A 111 18.56 12.03 -5.94
CA ILE A 111 17.95 12.02 -7.27
C ILE A 111 16.54 12.62 -7.23
N SER A 112 15.90 12.59 -6.07
CA SER A 112 14.57 13.16 -5.83
C SER A 112 14.45 14.67 -6.08
N ARG A 113 15.54 15.44 -6.01
CA ARG A 113 15.54 16.90 -6.28
C ARG A 113 15.40 17.26 -7.76
N GLU A 114 15.68 16.32 -8.68
CA GLU A 114 15.53 16.52 -10.12
C GLU A 114 14.08 16.23 -10.62
N LEU A 115 13.12 16.01 -9.71
CA LEU A 115 11.85 15.39 -10.08
C LEU A 115 10.78 16.33 -10.67
N LYS A 116 10.52 17.52 -10.11
CA LYS A 116 9.33 18.30 -10.48
C LYS A 116 9.46 18.91 -11.90
N THR A 117 8.75 18.33 -12.87
CA THR A 117 8.74 18.82 -14.26
C THR A 117 7.49 19.63 -14.62
N THR A 118 6.38 19.45 -13.90
CA THR A 118 5.10 20.12 -14.20
C THR A 118 4.39 20.58 -12.92
N SER A 119 3.55 21.62 -13.05
CA SER A 119 2.73 22.19 -11.95
C SER A 119 1.30 21.63 -11.91
N GLU A 120 0.98 20.61 -12.72
CA GLU A 120 -0.39 20.09 -12.86
C GLU A 120 -0.94 19.47 -11.57
N GLY A 121 -0.10 18.77 -10.80
CA GLY A 121 -0.50 18.21 -9.51
C GLY A 121 -0.82 19.26 -8.44
N ARG A 122 -0.36 20.51 -8.61
CA ARG A 122 -0.59 21.66 -7.69
C ARG A 122 -0.34 21.34 -6.20
N GLY A 123 0.55 20.38 -5.90
CA GLY A 123 0.82 19.93 -4.54
C GLY A 123 -0.26 19.05 -3.91
N ARG A 124 -1.26 18.59 -4.69
CA ARG A 124 -2.34 17.73 -4.20
C ARG A 124 -1.75 16.45 -3.60
N PHE A 125 -2.18 16.15 -2.38
CA PHE A 125 -1.75 14.96 -1.66
C PHE A 125 -2.40 13.69 -2.22
N ILE A 126 -1.59 12.65 -2.44
CA ILE A 126 -2.03 11.30 -2.78
C ILE A 126 -1.55 10.35 -1.69
N ARG A 127 -2.50 9.66 -1.06
CA ARG A 127 -2.22 8.65 -0.05
C ARG A 127 -1.70 7.38 -0.71
N ILE A 128 -0.55 6.91 -0.25
CA ILE A 128 -0.02 5.59 -0.61
C ILE A 128 -0.35 4.62 0.53
N VAL A 129 -1.04 3.53 0.20
CA VAL A 129 -1.21 2.37 1.09
C VAL A 129 -0.21 1.31 0.66
N GLU A 130 0.82 1.14 1.47
CA GLU A 130 1.90 0.20 1.20
C GLU A 130 1.50 -1.21 1.66
N VAL A 131 1.38 -2.13 0.71
CA VAL A 131 0.88 -3.49 0.95
C VAL A 131 1.97 -4.55 0.93
N SER A 132 3.25 -4.20 0.81
CA SER A 132 4.35 -5.18 0.72
C SER A 132 4.39 -6.14 1.90
N ALA A 133 4.24 -5.66 3.14
CA ALA A 133 4.32 -6.49 4.35
C ALA A 133 3.16 -7.51 4.49
N ARG A 134 2.01 -7.25 3.85
CA ARG A 134 0.87 -8.18 3.76
C ARG A 134 0.82 -8.83 2.38
N ASP A 135 0.23 -8.14 1.41
CA ASP A 135 -0.06 -8.68 0.08
C ASP A 135 1.20 -9.06 -0.69
N GLY A 136 2.25 -8.24 -0.57
CA GLY A 136 3.53 -8.49 -1.23
C GLY A 136 4.22 -9.78 -0.75
N LEU A 137 4.25 -10.01 0.57
CA LEU A 137 4.88 -11.20 1.16
C LEU A 137 3.99 -12.44 1.11
N GLN A 138 2.66 -12.28 1.06
CA GLN A 138 1.68 -13.36 1.28
C GLN A 138 1.91 -14.58 0.39
N ASN A 139 2.21 -14.35 -0.88
CA ASN A 139 2.32 -15.39 -1.90
C ASN A 139 3.78 -15.71 -2.26
N LEU A 140 4.75 -15.24 -1.45
CA LEU A 140 6.14 -15.59 -1.67
C LEU A 140 6.36 -17.09 -1.45
N PRO A 141 7.02 -17.76 -2.41
CA PRO A 141 7.33 -19.18 -2.28
C PRO A 141 8.42 -19.41 -1.22
N GLY A 142 8.43 -20.63 -0.67
CA GLY A 142 9.45 -21.06 0.28
C GLY A 142 9.05 -20.82 1.74
N PRO A 143 10.03 -20.81 2.66
CA PRO A 143 9.76 -20.67 4.09
C PRO A 143 9.16 -19.31 4.42
N ALA A 144 8.47 -19.25 5.57
CA ALA A 144 7.88 -18.01 6.04
C ALA A 144 8.97 -16.96 6.29
N VAL A 145 8.76 -15.73 5.81
CA VAL A 145 9.67 -14.62 6.06
C VAL A 145 9.70 -14.34 7.58
N PRO A 146 10.89 -14.27 8.22
CA PRO A 146 11.01 -14.07 9.66
C PRO A 146 10.35 -12.78 10.15
N THR A 147 9.76 -12.83 11.34
CA THR A 147 9.04 -11.70 11.96
C THR A 147 9.92 -10.46 12.10
N GLU A 148 11.19 -10.65 12.43
CA GLU A 148 12.18 -9.59 12.60
C GLU A 148 12.49 -8.88 11.28
N LEU A 149 12.50 -9.63 10.16
CA LEU A 149 12.66 -9.03 8.84
C LEU A 149 11.43 -8.21 8.45
N LYS A 150 10.23 -8.70 8.78
CA LYS A 150 8.97 -7.96 8.59
C LYS A 150 8.93 -6.68 9.43
N ARG A 151 9.40 -6.73 10.68
CA ARG A 151 9.53 -5.56 11.54
C ARG A 151 10.49 -4.53 10.93
N GLU A 152 11.70 -4.97 10.53
CA GLU A 152 12.71 -4.10 9.89
C GLU A 152 12.16 -3.47 8.60
N LEU A 153 11.35 -4.21 7.83
CA LEU A 153 10.65 -3.68 6.66
C LEU A 153 9.70 -2.53 7.04
N VAL A 154 8.82 -2.73 8.02
CA VAL A 154 7.87 -1.69 8.47
C VAL A 154 8.62 -0.46 9.00
N GLU A 155 9.66 -0.65 9.80
CA GLU A 155 10.50 0.45 10.32
C GLU A 155 11.12 1.27 9.19
N ARG A 156 11.73 0.63 8.19
CA ARG A 156 12.32 1.32 7.03
C ARG A 156 11.29 2.04 6.17
N LEU A 157 10.10 1.47 6.01
CA LEU A 157 8.99 2.14 5.32
C LEU A 157 8.55 3.41 6.06
N LEU A 158 8.48 3.37 7.40
CA LEU A 158 8.18 4.54 8.23
C LEU A 158 9.26 5.62 8.11
N GLU A 159 10.54 5.22 8.10
CA GLU A 159 11.68 6.12 7.89
C GLU A 159 11.67 6.79 6.51
N ALA A 160 11.15 6.08 5.50
CA ALA A 160 10.90 6.61 4.17
C ALA A 160 9.66 7.51 4.09
N GLY A 161 8.92 7.72 5.19
CA GLY A 161 7.76 8.60 5.22
C GLY A 161 6.42 7.92 4.88
N VAL A 162 6.40 6.60 4.70
CA VAL A 162 5.14 5.86 4.52
C VAL A 162 4.36 5.86 5.84
N ARG A 163 3.05 6.03 5.75
CA ARG A 163 2.17 6.19 6.93
C ARG A 163 1.01 5.21 6.97
N ASN A 164 0.61 4.64 5.85
CA ASN A 164 -0.37 3.57 5.78
C ASN A 164 0.34 2.30 5.30
N ILE A 165 0.61 1.37 6.22
CA ILE A 165 1.34 0.13 5.91
C ILE A 165 0.47 -1.05 6.31
N GLU A 166 0.02 -1.84 5.35
CA GLU A 166 -0.72 -3.07 5.64
C GLU A 166 0.26 -4.16 6.10
N VAL A 167 0.22 -4.51 7.38
CA VAL A 167 1.31 -5.27 8.03
C VAL A 167 1.05 -6.76 8.21
N GLY A 168 -0.18 -7.23 7.96
CA GLY A 168 -0.48 -8.65 8.12
C GLY A 168 -1.95 -9.00 8.00
N SER A 169 -2.27 -10.25 8.38
CA SER A 169 -3.58 -10.84 8.18
C SER A 169 -3.90 -11.88 9.25
N PHE A 170 -5.13 -11.86 9.76
CA PHE A 170 -5.65 -12.88 10.69
C PHE A 170 -6.38 -14.01 9.94
N VAL A 171 -5.74 -14.50 8.87
CA VAL A 171 -6.12 -15.73 8.15
C VAL A 171 -5.64 -16.98 8.89
N ARG A 172 -6.00 -18.15 8.37
CA ARG A 172 -5.45 -19.41 8.87
C ARG A 172 -3.97 -19.52 8.48
N GLY A 173 -3.09 -19.55 9.49
CA GLY A 173 -1.64 -19.70 9.28
C GLY A 173 -1.26 -20.96 8.50
N ASP A 174 -2.00 -22.07 8.65
CA ASP A 174 -1.75 -23.30 7.88
C ASP A 174 -1.98 -23.11 6.36
N TRP A 175 -2.89 -22.20 5.99
CA TRP A 175 -3.24 -21.94 4.59
C TRP A 175 -2.36 -20.83 4.00
N VAL A 176 -1.99 -19.87 4.85
CA VAL A 176 -1.14 -18.74 4.47
C VAL A 176 0.01 -18.63 5.48
N PRO A 177 1.04 -19.48 5.38
CA PRO A 177 2.15 -19.53 6.34
C PRO A 177 2.87 -18.19 6.49
N GLN A 178 2.92 -17.42 5.40
CA GLN A 178 3.55 -16.10 5.39
C GLN A 178 2.89 -15.11 6.36
N MET A 179 1.62 -15.29 6.71
CA MET A 179 0.87 -14.38 7.60
C MET A 179 0.69 -14.93 9.02
N ALA A 180 1.17 -16.15 9.30
CA ALA A 180 0.92 -16.85 10.56
C ALA A 180 1.49 -16.13 11.80
N ASP A 181 2.51 -15.30 11.62
CA ASP A 181 3.19 -14.54 12.66
C ASP A 181 2.64 -13.12 12.86
N THR A 182 1.53 -12.74 12.21
CA THR A 182 0.88 -11.44 12.42
C THR A 182 0.65 -11.12 13.92
N PRO A 183 0.22 -12.08 14.78
CA PRO A 183 0.07 -11.81 16.21
C PRO A 183 1.39 -11.55 16.96
N LYS A 184 2.53 -11.99 16.42
CA LYS A 184 3.87 -11.71 16.96
C LYS A 184 4.43 -10.41 16.43
N LEU A 185 4.12 -10.05 15.18
CA LEU A 185 4.61 -8.83 14.54
C LEU A 185 3.98 -7.58 15.15
N LEU A 186 2.66 -7.53 15.28
CA LEU A 186 1.94 -6.31 15.70
C LEU A 186 2.46 -5.70 17.02
N PRO A 187 2.70 -6.47 18.10
CA PRO A 187 3.21 -5.91 19.36
C PRO A 187 4.64 -5.37 19.28
N LEU A 188 5.39 -5.69 18.21
CA LEU A 188 6.76 -5.22 18.00
C LEU A 188 6.83 -3.94 17.18
N LEU A 189 5.71 -3.50 16.60
CA LEU A 189 5.67 -2.28 15.80
C LEU A 189 5.64 -1.03 16.68
N PRO A 190 6.14 0.11 16.19
CA PRO A 190 6.01 1.38 16.89
C PRO A 190 4.54 1.73 17.21
N PRO A 191 4.26 2.56 18.23
CA PRO A 191 2.90 3.01 18.50
C PRO A 191 2.30 3.78 17.32
N LEU A 192 0.98 3.65 17.16
CA LEU A 192 0.20 4.46 16.23
C LEU A 192 0.30 5.94 16.60
N THR A 193 0.39 6.84 15.61
CA THR A 193 0.47 8.29 15.85
C THR A 193 -0.87 8.97 15.58
N GLY A 194 -1.23 9.97 16.39
CA GLY A 194 -2.42 10.80 16.16
C GLY A 194 -3.75 10.27 16.70
N GLN A 195 -3.74 9.19 17.50
CA GLN A 195 -4.94 8.79 18.23
C GLN A 195 -5.02 9.49 19.58
N SER A 196 -5.97 10.41 19.71
CA SER A 196 -6.57 10.67 21.02
C SER A 196 -7.36 9.41 21.37
N LEU A 197 -6.82 8.59 22.26
CA LEU A 197 -7.50 7.39 22.76
C LEU A 197 -8.91 7.79 23.23
N PRO A 198 -9.99 7.08 22.85
CA PRO A 198 -11.20 7.13 23.64
C PRO A 198 -10.81 6.69 25.05
N LEU A 199 -11.12 7.53 26.04
CA LEU A 199 -10.85 7.29 27.46
C LEU A 199 -11.22 5.84 27.84
N PRO A 200 -10.47 5.18 28.73
CA PRO A 200 -10.78 3.83 29.17
C PRO A 200 -12.23 3.77 29.70
N LEU A 201 -12.89 2.64 29.46
CA LEU A 201 -14.24 2.34 29.94
C LEU A 201 -14.40 2.78 31.42
N PRO A 202 -15.49 3.47 31.79
CA PRO A 202 -15.63 4.07 33.11
C PRO A 202 -15.58 2.99 34.19
N SER A 203 -14.61 3.11 35.09
CA SER A 203 -14.59 2.40 36.36
C SER A 203 -15.66 2.98 37.29
N PRO A 204 -16.27 2.20 38.20
CA PRO A 204 -17.31 2.69 39.10
C PRO A 204 -16.79 3.82 40.00
N PRO A 205 -17.64 4.80 40.35
CA PRO A 205 -17.20 6.05 40.94
C PRO A 205 -16.67 5.82 42.36
N SER A 206 -15.37 6.07 42.55
CA SER A 206 -14.79 6.28 43.87
C SER A 206 -14.71 7.77 44.16
N SER A 207 -15.36 8.18 45.25
CA SER A 207 -15.52 9.55 45.68
C SER A 207 -14.24 10.10 46.32
N ARG A 208 -13.52 11.00 45.63
CA ARG A 208 -12.71 12.02 46.31
C ARG A 208 -12.40 13.21 45.39
N PRO A 209 -12.66 14.46 45.81
CA PRO A 209 -12.26 15.63 45.04
C PRO A 209 -10.76 15.92 45.24
N GLN A 210 -10.03 16.10 44.14
CA GLN A 210 -8.71 16.73 44.15
C GLN A 210 -8.76 18.03 43.33
N THR A 211 -8.14 19.05 43.90
CA THR A 211 -8.02 20.44 43.45
C THR A 211 -7.03 20.59 42.28
N PRO A 212 -7.11 21.68 41.50
CA PRO A 212 -6.32 21.85 40.29
C PRO A 212 -4.92 22.37 40.62
N ASP A 213 -3.89 21.70 40.10
CA ASP A 213 -2.54 22.24 40.05
C ASP A 213 -2.14 22.39 38.58
N GLU A 214 -1.97 23.66 38.18
CA GLU A 214 -1.49 24.07 36.87
C GLU A 214 0.03 23.97 36.83
N THR A 215 0.59 23.02 36.08
CA THR A 215 1.87 23.21 35.37
C THR A 215 1.98 22.21 34.23
N SER A 216 1.62 22.63 33.02
CA SER A 216 1.93 21.91 31.77
C SER A 216 3.14 22.59 31.12
N SER A 217 4.32 22.00 31.31
CA SER A 217 5.50 22.32 30.52
C SER A 217 5.54 21.39 29.30
N ASN A 218 5.14 21.89 28.14
CA ASN A 218 5.38 21.24 26.85
C ASN A 218 6.90 21.09 26.62
N PRO A 219 7.43 19.90 26.27
CA PRO A 219 8.76 19.81 25.70
C PRO A 219 8.71 20.31 24.26
N ILE A 220 9.30 21.48 24.04
CA ILE A 220 9.60 22.04 22.72
C ILE A 220 10.57 21.06 22.03
N ALA A 221 10.05 20.24 21.12
CA ALA A 221 10.86 19.55 20.14
C ALA A 221 11.44 20.62 19.20
N GLY A 222 12.77 20.78 19.21
CA GLY A 222 13.47 21.71 18.34
C GLY A 222 13.23 21.42 16.85
N PRO A 223 13.30 22.42 15.98
CA PRO A 223 13.12 22.23 14.55
C PRO A 223 14.30 21.44 13.99
N SER A 224 14.07 20.17 13.66
CA SER A 224 14.98 19.38 12.84
C SER A 224 15.08 20.05 11.47
N SER A 225 16.22 20.68 11.20
CA SER A 225 16.50 21.33 9.92
C SER A 225 16.84 20.27 8.88
N VAL A 226 15.82 19.71 8.25
CA VAL A 226 15.98 18.89 7.05
C VAL A 226 14.99 19.38 5.99
N LYS A 227 15.44 20.25 5.09
CA LYS A 227 14.68 20.71 3.91
C LYS A 227 14.84 19.71 2.77
N HIS A 228 14.25 18.52 2.94
CA HIS A 228 13.74 17.78 1.79
C HIS A 228 12.49 18.52 1.33
N ILE A 229 12.35 18.88 0.06
CA ILE A 229 11.17 19.60 -0.45
C ILE A 229 10.01 18.61 -0.60
N ILE A 230 9.65 17.96 0.51
CA ILE A 230 8.25 17.68 0.78
C ILE A 230 7.70 19.03 1.18
N ASP A 231 6.80 19.60 0.39
CA ASP A 231 6.12 20.81 0.82
C ASP A 231 5.14 20.45 1.94
N SER A 232 5.65 20.45 3.18
CA SER A 232 4.88 20.11 4.37
C SER A 232 3.71 21.06 4.62
N THR A 233 3.66 22.20 3.92
CA THR A 233 2.53 23.14 3.99
C THR A 233 1.29 22.64 3.25
N VAL A 234 1.44 21.64 2.37
CA VAL A 234 0.34 21.08 1.54
C VAL A 234 -0.06 19.66 1.97
N ILE A 235 0.68 19.04 2.88
CA ILE A 235 0.35 17.72 3.41
C ILE A 235 -0.69 17.86 4.54
N PRO A 236 -1.88 17.24 4.43
CA PRO A 236 -2.86 17.24 5.51
C PRO A 236 -2.26 16.68 6.80
N SER A 237 -2.56 17.26 7.96
CA SER A 237 -2.03 16.76 9.25
C SER A 237 -2.39 15.29 9.51
N SER A 238 -3.54 14.82 8.98
CA SER A 238 -3.95 13.42 9.03
C SER A 238 -3.01 12.49 8.25
N ALA A 239 -2.32 12.99 7.23
CA ALA A 239 -1.35 12.21 6.47
C ALA A 239 -0.04 11.96 7.23
N GLY A 240 0.16 12.60 8.40
CA GLY A 240 1.24 12.26 9.33
C GLY A 240 0.93 11.10 10.27
N GLN A 241 -0.32 10.63 10.32
CA GLN A 241 -0.77 9.57 11.22
C GLN A 241 -0.36 8.19 10.71
N VAL A 242 0.26 7.39 11.57
CA VAL A 242 0.69 6.03 11.26
C VAL A 242 -0.47 5.07 11.48
N HIS A 243 -0.75 4.28 10.46
CA HIS A 243 -1.78 3.26 10.44
C HIS A 243 -1.18 1.91 10.05
N PHE A 244 -1.57 0.86 10.78
CA PHE A 244 -1.17 -0.52 10.49
C PHE A 244 -2.39 -1.40 10.17
N PRO A 245 -3.04 -1.22 8.99
CA PRO A 245 -4.14 -2.07 8.60
C PRO A 245 -3.79 -3.55 8.64
N VAL A 246 -4.76 -4.38 9.04
CA VAL A 246 -4.65 -5.84 8.99
C VAL A 246 -5.87 -6.46 8.33
N LEU A 247 -5.65 -7.49 7.52
CA LEU A 247 -6.75 -8.19 6.85
C LEU A 247 -7.49 -9.11 7.84
N ILE A 248 -8.82 -8.98 7.88
CA ILE A 248 -9.74 -9.75 8.69
C ILE A 248 -10.73 -10.47 7.75
N PRO A 249 -10.50 -11.75 7.43
CA PRO A 249 -11.32 -12.46 6.44
C PRO A 249 -12.70 -12.86 6.97
N ASN A 250 -12.88 -12.95 8.30
CA ASN A 250 -14.10 -13.43 8.95
C ASN A 250 -14.09 -13.11 10.46
N MET A 251 -15.19 -13.44 11.14
CA MET A 251 -15.36 -13.21 12.58
C MET A 251 -14.27 -13.87 13.44
N LYS A 252 -13.81 -15.07 13.09
CA LYS A 252 -12.74 -15.74 13.83
C LYS A 252 -11.42 -14.96 13.76
N GLY A 253 -11.11 -14.38 12.60
CA GLY A 253 -9.97 -13.48 12.44
C GLY A 253 -10.10 -12.25 13.34
N LEU A 254 -11.30 -11.66 13.40
CA LEU A 254 -11.58 -10.51 14.27
C LEU A 254 -11.44 -10.88 15.76
N ASP A 255 -12.00 -12.01 16.19
CA ASP A 255 -11.90 -12.50 17.56
C ASP A 255 -10.44 -12.73 17.99
N ASN A 256 -9.59 -13.21 17.07
CA ASN A 256 -8.16 -13.36 17.33
C ASN A 256 -7.45 -12.01 17.52
N LEU A 257 -7.79 -11.00 16.71
CA LEU A 257 -7.27 -9.64 16.88
C LEU A 257 -7.73 -9.04 18.22
N ILE A 258 -9.00 -9.22 18.59
CA ILE A 258 -9.55 -8.75 19.86
C ILE A 258 -8.79 -9.35 21.04
N LYS A 259 -8.63 -10.67 21.06
CA LYS A 259 -7.88 -11.37 22.12
C LYS A 259 -6.44 -10.87 22.22
N LEU A 260 -5.78 -10.65 21.08
CA LEU A 260 -4.42 -10.12 21.04
C LEU A 260 -4.36 -8.69 21.60
N GLN A 261 -5.30 -7.82 21.22
CA GLN A 261 -5.40 -6.45 21.73
C GLN A 261 -5.64 -6.46 23.25
N GLU A 262 -6.53 -7.30 23.75
CA GLU A 262 -6.79 -7.44 25.19
C GLU A 262 -5.52 -7.86 25.93
N GLN A 263 -4.83 -8.90 25.46
CA GLN A 263 -3.56 -9.37 26.05
C GLN A 263 -2.47 -8.29 26.02
N HIS A 264 -2.34 -7.57 24.91
CA HIS A 264 -1.35 -6.51 24.80
C HIS A 264 -1.67 -5.34 25.74
N SER A 265 -2.96 -4.98 25.86
CA SER A 265 -3.43 -3.93 26.78
C SER A 265 -3.20 -4.30 28.25
N THR A 266 -3.45 -5.56 28.63
CA THR A 266 -3.17 -6.04 30.01
C THR A 266 -1.69 -5.99 30.36
N ASN A 267 -0.81 -6.05 29.36
CA ASN A 267 0.64 -5.91 29.53
C ASN A 267 1.12 -4.43 29.47
N GLY A 268 0.19 -3.47 29.51
CA GLY A 268 0.49 -2.03 29.44
C GLY A 268 0.73 -1.52 28.01
N GLY A 269 0.49 -2.34 27.00
CA GLY A 269 0.62 -1.98 25.59
C GLY A 269 -0.53 -1.10 25.10
N GLY A 270 -0.25 -0.30 24.06
CA GLY A 270 -1.23 0.59 23.44
C GLY A 270 -2.16 -0.13 22.45
N ARG A 271 -2.76 0.64 21.53
CA ARG A 271 -3.52 0.07 20.42
C ARG A 271 -2.58 -0.53 19.38
N LEU A 272 -2.80 -1.80 19.00
CA LEU A 272 -1.98 -2.53 18.01
C LEU A 272 -2.27 -2.10 16.56
N THR A 273 -3.54 -1.80 16.28
CA THR A 273 -4.00 -1.35 14.97
C THR A 273 -5.29 -0.54 15.13
N ASP A 274 -5.51 0.44 14.27
CA ASP A 274 -6.76 1.21 14.17
C ASP A 274 -7.59 0.90 12.93
N GLU A 275 -7.11 -0.01 12.09
CA GLU A 275 -7.74 -0.33 10.83
C GLU A 275 -7.73 -1.82 10.54
N VAL A 276 -8.88 -2.31 10.10
CA VAL A 276 -9.03 -3.66 9.58
C VAL A 276 -9.52 -3.61 8.14
N ALA A 277 -9.13 -4.60 7.35
CA ALA A 277 -9.58 -4.75 5.97
C ALA A 277 -10.45 -6.00 5.82
N VAL A 278 -11.53 -5.89 5.05
CA VAL A 278 -12.31 -7.04 4.54
C VAL A 278 -12.11 -7.14 3.04
N PHE A 279 -12.26 -8.34 2.48
CA PHE A 279 -12.09 -8.56 1.03
C PHE A 279 -13.28 -9.29 0.43
N VAL A 280 -13.63 -8.91 -0.80
CA VAL A 280 -14.69 -9.51 -1.61
C VAL A 280 -14.26 -9.47 -3.08
N SER A 281 -14.80 -10.35 -3.92
CA SER A 281 -14.62 -10.28 -5.37
C SER A 281 -15.81 -9.59 -6.04
N ALA A 282 -15.58 -8.87 -7.14
CA ALA A 282 -16.65 -8.40 -8.00
C ALA A 282 -17.38 -9.55 -8.72
N THR A 283 -16.77 -10.73 -8.85
CA THR A 283 -17.29 -11.83 -9.68
C THR A 283 -17.58 -13.11 -8.89
N GLU A 284 -18.68 -13.78 -9.26
CA GLU A 284 -19.10 -15.07 -8.69
C GLU A 284 -18.05 -16.16 -8.92
N ALA A 285 -17.50 -16.25 -10.14
CA ALA A 285 -16.54 -17.30 -10.49
C ALA A 285 -15.27 -17.24 -9.62
N PHE A 286 -14.75 -16.04 -9.35
CA PHE A 286 -13.61 -15.87 -8.46
C PHE A 286 -13.98 -16.10 -7.00
N SER A 287 -15.17 -15.65 -6.54
CA SER A 287 -15.65 -15.96 -5.18
C SER A 287 -15.73 -17.47 -4.95
N GLN A 288 -16.24 -18.23 -5.92
CA GLN A 288 -16.32 -19.68 -5.83
C GLN A 288 -14.93 -20.35 -5.82
N ALA A 289 -13.98 -19.85 -6.60
CA ALA A 289 -12.62 -20.40 -6.65
C ALA A 289 -11.80 -20.08 -5.39
N ASN A 290 -11.89 -18.85 -4.88
CA ASN A 290 -11.09 -18.37 -3.75
C ASN A 290 -11.72 -18.71 -2.39
N ASN A 291 -13.05 -18.58 -2.26
CA ASN A 291 -13.75 -18.74 -0.98
C ASN A 291 -14.55 -20.05 -0.89
N HIS A 292 -14.65 -20.82 -1.98
CA HIS A 292 -15.52 -22.00 -2.08
C HIS A 292 -16.99 -21.69 -1.73
N ALA A 293 -17.43 -20.47 -2.02
CA ALA A 293 -18.75 -19.97 -1.69
C ALA A 293 -19.22 -18.90 -2.70
N PRO A 294 -20.54 -18.80 -2.92
CA PRO A 294 -21.11 -17.75 -3.77
C PRO A 294 -20.90 -16.37 -3.14
N LEU A 295 -20.80 -15.35 -3.98
CA LEU A 295 -20.57 -13.96 -3.59
C LEU A 295 -21.63 -13.46 -2.61
N SER A 296 -22.90 -13.81 -2.86
CA SER A 296 -24.03 -13.49 -1.98
C SER A 296 -23.83 -14.00 -0.53
N LYS A 297 -23.24 -15.19 -0.36
CA LYS A 297 -22.93 -15.75 0.96
C LYS A 297 -21.79 -15.00 1.64
N ILE A 298 -20.75 -14.63 0.89
CA ILE A 298 -19.65 -13.83 1.41
C ILE A 298 -20.15 -12.47 1.88
N LEU A 299 -20.87 -11.75 1.02
CA LEU A 299 -21.46 -10.45 1.36
C LEU A 299 -22.39 -10.52 2.57
N SER A 300 -23.20 -11.58 2.70
CA SER A 300 -24.10 -11.76 3.85
C SER A 300 -23.35 -12.03 5.17
N SER A 301 -22.10 -12.48 5.10
CA SER A 301 -21.30 -12.80 6.29
C SER A 301 -20.51 -11.60 6.85
N LEU A 302 -20.37 -10.52 6.07
CA LEU A 302 -19.57 -9.35 6.45
C LEU A 302 -20.22 -8.38 7.44
N PRO A 303 -21.55 -8.08 7.40
CA PRO A 303 -22.15 -7.08 8.28
C PRO A 303 -21.86 -7.29 9.77
N PRO A 304 -21.91 -8.52 10.32
CA PRO A 304 -21.54 -8.75 11.73
C PRO A 304 -20.07 -8.41 12.03
N VAL A 305 -19.15 -8.75 11.12
CA VAL A 305 -17.71 -8.48 11.27
C VAL A 305 -17.45 -6.98 11.25
N ILE A 306 -18.01 -6.29 10.25
CA ILE A 306 -17.84 -4.84 10.06
C ILE A 306 -18.46 -4.09 11.24
N THR A 307 -19.68 -4.44 11.64
CA THR A 307 -20.37 -3.82 12.78
C THR A 307 -19.59 -4.00 14.07
N LYS A 308 -19.10 -5.22 14.34
CA LYS A 308 -18.31 -5.51 15.54
C LYS A 308 -17.00 -4.74 15.53
N ALA A 309 -16.25 -4.74 14.42
CA ALA A 309 -15.00 -4.00 14.30
C ALA A 309 -15.21 -2.49 14.54
N ARG A 310 -16.24 -1.90 13.94
CA ARG A 310 -16.60 -0.49 14.14
C ARG A 310 -16.99 -0.18 15.59
N SER A 311 -17.71 -1.09 16.26
CA SER A 311 -18.08 -0.92 17.68
C SER A 311 -16.86 -0.88 18.62
N LEU A 312 -15.71 -1.40 18.17
CA LEU A 312 -14.43 -1.37 18.87
C LEU A 312 -13.53 -0.20 18.39
N GLY A 313 -14.08 0.70 17.58
CA GLY A 313 -13.38 1.87 17.06
C GLY A 313 -12.38 1.59 15.94
N TYR A 314 -12.43 0.42 15.30
CA TYR A 314 -11.62 0.19 14.09
C TYR A 314 -12.27 0.88 12.89
N ARG A 315 -11.45 1.53 12.06
CA ARG A 315 -11.82 1.82 10.68
C ARG A 315 -11.87 0.51 9.91
N VAL A 316 -12.82 0.39 8.98
CA VAL A 316 -12.93 -0.80 8.14
C VAL A 316 -12.74 -0.43 6.68
N ARG A 317 -11.72 -0.97 6.04
CA ARG A 317 -11.46 -0.82 4.61
C ARG A 317 -12.03 -2.01 3.85
N GLY A 318 -12.63 -1.79 2.69
CA GLY A 318 -13.14 -2.86 1.84
C GLY A 318 -12.27 -3.04 0.59
N TYR A 319 -11.86 -4.27 0.29
CA TYR A 319 -11.22 -4.61 -0.98
C TYR A 319 -12.23 -5.28 -1.91
N VAL A 320 -12.24 -4.87 -3.19
CA VAL A 320 -13.00 -5.53 -4.25
C VAL A 320 -12.02 -6.04 -5.30
N SER A 321 -11.87 -7.35 -5.45
CA SER A 321 -10.97 -7.96 -6.45
C SER A 321 -11.66 -8.15 -7.81
N CYS A 322 -10.87 -8.43 -8.85
CA CYS A 322 -11.34 -8.71 -10.21
C CYS A 322 -12.19 -7.58 -10.81
N VAL A 323 -11.82 -6.32 -10.59
CA VAL A 323 -12.63 -5.17 -11.05
C VAL A 323 -12.55 -4.91 -12.54
N ILE A 324 -11.49 -5.39 -13.20
CA ILE A 324 -11.32 -5.31 -14.65
C ILE A 324 -11.57 -6.66 -15.31
N THR A 325 -10.78 -7.66 -14.92
CA THR A 325 -10.87 -9.02 -15.46
C THR A 325 -10.87 -10.02 -14.31
N CYS A 326 -11.69 -11.05 -14.46
CA CYS A 326 -11.67 -12.25 -13.66
C CYS A 326 -10.92 -13.35 -14.42
N PRO A 327 -9.94 -14.04 -13.80
CA PRO A 327 -9.19 -15.11 -14.46
C PRO A 327 -10.06 -16.32 -14.84
N TYR A 328 -11.30 -16.40 -14.32
CA TYR A 328 -12.23 -17.50 -14.55
C TYR A 328 -13.38 -17.15 -15.50
N SER A 329 -13.91 -15.93 -15.41
CA SER A 329 -15.09 -15.49 -16.18
C SER A 329 -14.80 -14.42 -17.23
N GLY A 330 -13.54 -13.97 -17.36
CA GLY A 330 -13.16 -12.94 -18.32
C GLY A 330 -13.51 -11.52 -17.82
N PRO A 331 -13.78 -10.57 -18.74
CA PRO A 331 -14.04 -9.17 -18.41
C PRO A 331 -15.17 -9.00 -17.39
N THR A 332 -14.95 -8.15 -16.39
CA THR A 332 -15.92 -7.83 -15.34
C THR A 332 -16.75 -6.62 -15.75
N PRO A 333 -18.09 -6.70 -15.72
CA PRO A 333 -18.95 -5.54 -15.95
C PRO A 333 -18.74 -4.45 -14.88
N PRO A 334 -18.55 -3.17 -15.24
CA PRO A 334 -18.41 -2.09 -14.26
C PRO A 334 -19.56 -1.99 -13.26
N GLY A 335 -20.79 -2.29 -13.69
CA GLY A 335 -21.96 -2.29 -12.81
C GLY A 335 -21.84 -3.27 -11.64
N ASP A 336 -21.29 -4.47 -11.88
CA ASP A 336 -21.11 -5.50 -10.84
C ASP A 336 -20.09 -5.04 -9.79
N VAL A 337 -19.01 -4.39 -10.24
CA VAL A 337 -17.99 -3.79 -9.35
C VAL A 337 -18.63 -2.74 -8.45
N VAL A 338 -19.39 -1.83 -9.05
CA VAL A 338 -20.02 -0.70 -8.35
C VAL A 338 -21.08 -1.17 -7.37
N ASP A 339 -21.86 -2.19 -7.71
CA ASP A 339 -22.86 -2.78 -6.82
C ASP A 339 -22.20 -3.43 -5.58
N VAL A 340 -21.06 -4.11 -5.74
CA VAL A 340 -20.30 -4.65 -4.60
C VAL A 340 -19.69 -3.53 -3.75
N ALA A 341 -19.11 -2.50 -4.39
CA ALA A 341 -18.52 -1.37 -3.69
C ALA A 341 -19.56 -0.59 -2.85
N PHE A 342 -20.76 -0.32 -3.39
CA PHE A 342 -21.85 0.29 -2.63
C PHE A 342 -22.25 -0.55 -1.43
N LYS A 343 -22.42 -1.87 -1.59
CA LYS A 343 -22.75 -2.76 -0.48
C LYS A 343 -21.73 -2.67 0.66
N LEU A 344 -20.44 -2.62 0.34
CA LEU A 344 -19.39 -2.48 1.35
C LEU A 344 -19.43 -1.10 2.04
N ILE A 345 -19.68 -0.03 1.28
CA ILE A 345 -19.89 1.32 1.82
C ILE A 345 -21.08 1.35 2.78
N ASP A 346 -22.21 0.76 2.39
CA ASP A 346 -23.45 0.71 3.17
C ASP A 346 -23.28 -0.11 4.45
N MET A 347 -22.46 -1.16 4.40
CA MET A 347 -22.07 -1.93 5.59
C MET A 347 -21.19 -1.13 6.57
N GLY A 348 -20.59 -0.02 6.11
CA GLY A 348 -19.80 0.89 6.92
C GLY A 348 -18.30 0.87 6.66
N CYS A 349 -17.84 0.30 5.54
CA CYS A 349 -16.45 0.45 5.12
C CYS A 349 -16.17 1.93 4.77
N TYR A 350 -15.14 2.54 5.37
CA TYR A 350 -14.88 3.97 5.17
C TYR A 350 -14.27 4.28 3.78
N GLU A 351 -13.51 3.33 3.22
CA GLU A 351 -12.92 3.39 1.89
C GLU A 351 -13.01 2.01 1.21
N ILE A 352 -13.19 2.02 -0.11
CA ILE A 352 -13.15 0.84 -0.98
C ILE A 352 -11.93 0.89 -1.89
N SER A 353 -11.06 -0.11 -1.83
CA SER A 353 -9.97 -0.31 -2.78
C SER A 353 -10.43 -1.25 -3.90
N LEU A 354 -10.50 -0.72 -5.12
CA LEU A 354 -10.83 -1.45 -6.33
C LEU A 354 -9.56 -2.10 -6.87
N GLY A 355 -9.56 -3.44 -6.99
CA GLY A 355 -8.39 -4.25 -7.30
C GLY A 355 -8.42 -4.87 -8.69
N ASP A 356 -7.51 -4.44 -9.57
CA ASP A 356 -7.18 -5.17 -10.80
C ASP A 356 -6.20 -6.30 -10.47
N THR A 357 -6.77 -7.43 -10.09
CA THR A 357 -6.05 -8.59 -9.55
C THR A 357 -5.22 -9.33 -10.59
N THR A 358 -5.62 -9.28 -11.87
CA THR A 358 -4.86 -9.93 -12.95
C THR A 358 -3.85 -8.96 -13.57
N GLY A 359 -4.06 -7.65 -13.46
CA GLY A 359 -3.18 -6.62 -14.01
C GLY A 359 -3.42 -6.36 -15.50
N GLU A 360 -4.60 -6.73 -16.00
CA GLU A 360 -5.00 -6.56 -17.41
C GLU A 360 -5.63 -5.20 -17.69
N GLY A 361 -5.88 -4.41 -16.66
CA GLY A 361 -6.47 -3.08 -16.74
C GLY A 361 -5.61 -2.08 -17.49
N ASP A 362 -6.19 -1.55 -18.54
CA ASP A 362 -5.70 -0.42 -19.31
C ASP A 362 -6.40 0.90 -18.89
N PRO A 363 -5.89 2.07 -19.30
CA PRO A 363 -6.49 3.36 -18.96
C PRO A 363 -7.97 3.52 -19.33
N GLU A 364 -8.44 2.92 -20.42
CA GLU A 364 -9.85 3.00 -20.84
C GLU A 364 -10.73 2.10 -19.97
N SER A 365 -10.32 0.85 -19.70
CA SER A 365 -11.07 -0.02 -18.80
C SER A 365 -11.20 0.57 -17.39
N TRP A 366 -10.14 1.17 -16.86
CA TRP A 366 -10.20 1.89 -15.58
C TRP A 366 -11.11 3.12 -15.62
N ARG A 367 -11.07 3.94 -16.68
CA ARG A 367 -12.01 5.07 -16.84
C ARG A 367 -13.47 4.62 -16.92
N ARG A 368 -13.77 3.44 -17.46
CA ARG A 368 -15.13 2.88 -17.48
C ARG A 368 -15.62 2.52 -16.08
N VAL A 369 -14.79 1.84 -15.27
CA VAL A 369 -15.15 1.51 -13.88
C VAL A 369 -15.29 2.78 -13.05
N TRP A 370 -14.33 3.69 -13.15
CA TRP A 370 -14.34 4.96 -12.42
C TRP A 370 -15.54 5.83 -12.80
N GLY A 371 -15.82 5.97 -14.10
CA GLY A 371 -16.98 6.72 -14.59
C GLY A 371 -18.31 6.09 -14.17
N GLU A 372 -18.39 4.76 -14.03
CA GLU A 372 -19.59 4.10 -13.49
C GLU A 372 -19.76 4.37 -11.99
N CYS A 373 -18.67 4.41 -11.20
CA CYS A 373 -18.72 4.85 -9.80
C CYS A 373 -19.27 6.28 -9.69
N GLU A 374 -18.72 7.22 -10.48
CA GLU A 374 -19.15 8.62 -10.49
C GLU A 374 -20.61 8.76 -10.93
N ARG A 375 -21.00 8.10 -12.03
CA ARG A 375 -22.36 8.14 -12.58
C ARG A 375 -23.40 7.64 -11.59
N ARG A 376 -23.04 6.66 -10.75
CA ARG A 376 -23.90 6.10 -9.71
C ARG A 376 -23.88 6.92 -8.41
N GLY A 377 -23.13 8.02 -8.37
CA GLY A 377 -23.09 8.95 -7.23
C GLY A 377 -22.20 8.46 -6.07
N MET A 378 -21.17 7.65 -6.36
CA MET A 378 -20.22 7.24 -5.33
C MET A 378 -19.34 8.43 -4.92
N ASP A 379 -19.10 8.57 -3.62
CA ASP A 379 -18.13 9.53 -3.11
C ASP A 379 -16.71 9.06 -3.47
N MET A 380 -16.13 9.66 -4.50
CA MET A 380 -14.82 9.27 -5.04
C MET A 380 -13.66 9.53 -4.06
N THR A 381 -13.88 10.31 -2.98
CA THR A 381 -12.87 10.45 -1.92
C THR A 381 -12.72 9.16 -1.08
N ARG A 382 -13.66 8.22 -1.22
CA ARG A 382 -13.70 6.91 -0.58
C ARG A 382 -13.37 5.76 -1.52
N VAL A 383 -12.85 6.06 -2.72
CA VAL A 383 -12.46 5.05 -3.71
C VAL A 383 -10.95 5.11 -3.91
N ALA A 384 -10.30 3.98 -3.69
CA ALA A 384 -8.89 3.75 -3.94
C ALA A 384 -8.70 2.76 -5.10
N VAL A 385 -7.50 2.71 -5.64
CA VAL A 385 -7.13 1.74 -6.69
C VAL A 385 -5.96 0.87 -6.24
N SER A 386 -6.01 -0.40 -6.60
CA SER A 386 -4.96 -1.39 -6.40
C SER A 386 -4.72 -2.10 -7.73
N CYS A 387 -3.61 -1.78 -8.38
CA CYS A 387 -3.28 -2.32 -9.69
C CYS A 387 -2.12 -3.31 -9.61
N HIS A 388 -2.29 -4.50 -10.16
CA HIS A 388 -1.16 -5.38 -10.45
C HIS A 388 -0.49 -4.98 -11.76
N ASP A 389 0.85 -5.10 -11.84
CA ASP A 389 1.64 -4.70 -13.02
C ASP A 389 2.02 -5.91 -13.90
N THR A 390 1.21 -6.97 -13.91
CA THR A 390 1.43 -8.18 -14.72
C THR A 390 1.68 -7.87 -16.19
N PHE A 391 0.88 -6.96 -16.77
CA PHE A 391 0.96 -6.60 -18.18
C PHE A 391 1.53 -5.19 -18.40
N SER A 392 2.23 -4.63 -17.40
CA SER A 392 2.90 -3.31 -17.49
C SER A 392 1.96 -2.12 -17.76
N LEU A 393 0.69 -2.23 -17.36
CA LEU A 393 -0.34 -1.19 -17.53
C LEU A 393 -0.77 -0.55 -16.20
N ALA A 394 -0.25 -0.99 -15.05
CA ALA A 394 -0.72 -0.50 -13.76
C ALA A 394 -0.47 1.02 -13.60
N LEU A 395 0.74 1.47 -13.88
CA LEU A 395 1.10 2.88 -13.73
C LEU A 395 0.32 3.78 -14.69
N SER A 396 0.19 3.40 -15.97
CA SER A 396 -0.57 4.20 -16.95
C SER A 396 -2.05 4.29 -16.58
N SER A 397 -2.63 3.19 -16.08
CA SER A 397 -3.99 3.15 -15.56
C SER A 397 -4.19 4.08 -14.37
N ILE A 398 -3.30 4.03 -13.37
CA ILE A 398 -3.32 4.93 -12.21
C ILE A 398 -3.25 6.40 -12.65
N LEU A 399 -2.29 6.74 -13.52
CA LEU A 399 -2.09 8.12 -13.99
C LEU A 399 -3.33 8.65 -14.72
N SER A 400 -4.05 7.78 -15.43
CA SER A 400 -5.27 8.16 -16.16
C SER A 400 -6.43 8.58 -15.25
N LEU A 401 -6.40 8.20 -13.96
CA LEU A 401 -7.43 8.50 -12.98
C LEU A 401 -7.11 9.73 -12.12
N LEU A 402 -5.86 10.24 -12.17
CA LEU A 402 -5.47 11.44 -11.40
C LEU A 402 -6.32 12.68 -11.69
N PRO A 403 -6.76 12.97 -12.93
CA PRO A 403 -7.68 14.07 -13.21
C PRO A 403 -9.08 13.88 -12.63
N TYR A 404 -9.45 12.65 -12.24
CA TYR A 404 -10.78 12.28 -11.75
C TYR A 404 -10.81 12.10 -10.23
N ASN A 405 -10.06 12.94 -9.51
CA ASN A 405 -10.03 12.98 -8.04
C ASN A 405 -9.56 11.69 -7.35
N LEU A 406 -8.75 10.86 -7.99
CA LEU A 406 -8.07 9.75 -7.32
C LEU A 406 -7.19 10.28 -6.16
N THR A 407 -7.42 9.82 -4.93
CA THR A 407 -6.71 10.28 -3.72
C THR A 407 -5.92 9.21 -2.97
N SER A 408 -6.16 7.93 -3.26
CA SER A 408 -5.51 6.82 -2.55
C SER A 408 -5.15 5.69 -3.50
N ILE A 409 -3.91 5.21 -3.40
CA ILE A 409 -3.34 4.16 -4.27
C ILE A 409 -2.70 3.10 -3.39
N ASP A 410 -2.99 1.84 -3.69
CA ASP A 410 -2.32 0.70 -3.10
C ASP A 410 -1.15 0.29 -3.99
N SER A 411 0.01 0.10 -3.38
CA SER A 411 1.23 -0.30 -4.07
C SER A 411 2.13 -1.12 -3.16
N SER A 412 3.07 -1.86 -3.75
CA SER A 412 3.96 -2.74 -3.00
C SER A 412 5.41 -2.42 -3.28
N LEU A 413 6.20 -2.24 -2.23
CA LEU A 413 7.64 -2.01 -2.30
C LEU A 413 8.33 -3.05 -3.20
N ALA A 414 9.21 -2.59 -4.09
CA ALA A 414 9.96 -3.40 -5.03
C ALA A 414 9.10 -4.28 -5.98
N GLY A 415 7.80 -3.99 -6.10
CA GLY A 415 6.85 -4.76 -6.91
C GLY A 415 6.54 -6.13 -6.31
N LEU A 416 6.63 -6.29 -4.98
CA LEU A 416 6.33 -7.57 -4.34
C LEU A 416 4.85 -7.96 -4.49
N GLY A 417 4.61 -9.26 -4.62
CA GLY A 417 3.28 -9.85 -4.64
C GLY A 417 3.16 -10.88 -5.75
N GLY A 418 1.94 -11.00 -6.26
CA GLY A 418 1.56 -11.97 -7.25
C GLY A 418 0.22 -12.59 -6.87
N CYS A 419 -0.55 -13.01 -7.87
CA CYS A 419 -1.81 -13.72 -7.64
C CYS A 419 -1.58 -15.22 -7.90
N PRO A 420 -1.79 -16.12 -6.93
CA PRO A 420 -1.62 -17.56 -7.13
C PRO A 420 -2.63 -18.11 -8.15
N TYR A 421 -3.73 -17.40 -8.38
CA TYR A 421 -4.79 -17.76 -9.31
C TYR A 421 -4.56 -17.22 -10.74
N SER A 422 -3.53 -16.41 -10.97
CA SER A 422 -3.17 -15.88 -12.28
C SER A 422 -1.73 -16.27 -12.62
N PRO A 423 -1.51 -17.40 -13.30
CA PRO A 423 -0.17 -17.86 -13.67
C PRO A 423 0.64 -16.78 -14.37
N GLY A 424 1.84 -16.49 -13.87
CA GLY A 424 2.71 -15.45 -14.42
C GLY A 424 2.43 -14.02 -13.95
N ALA A 425 1.46 -13.81 -13.05
CA ALA A 425 1.25 -12.50 -12.42
C ALA A 425 2.52 -12.03 -11.70
N THR A 426 3.10 -10.92 -12.17
CA THR A 426 4.35 -10.36 -11.63
C THR A 426 4.15 -9.72 -10.25
N GLY A 427 2.92 -9.27 -9.95
CA GLY A 427 2.52 -8.76 -8.65
C GLY A 427 1.94 -7.34 -8.68
N ASN A 428 1.99 -6.69 -7.53
CA ASN A 428 1.52 -5.32 -7.35
C ASN A 428 2.38 -4.32 -8.12
N VAL A 429 1.81 -3.16 -8.44
CA VAL A 429 2.59 -2.02 -8.95
C VAL A 429 3.68 -1.63 -7.93
N PRO A 430 4.93 -1.41 -8.36
CA PRO A 430 6.01 -1.02 -7.45
C PRO A 430 5.77 0.37 -6.84
N THR A 431 5.85 0.49 -5.53
CA THR A 431 5.64 1.77 -4.81
C THR A 431 6.61 2.85 -5.30
N GLU A 432 7.88 2.50 -5.56
CA GLU A 432 8.87 3.45 -6.06
C GLU A 432 8.49 4.03 -7.43
N ASP A 433 7.92 3.19 -8.31
CA ASP A 433 7.52 3.60 -9.67
C ASP A 433 6.33 4.59 -9.59
N VAL A 434 5.36 4.33 -8.69
CA VAL A 434 4.21 5.21 -8.44
C VAL A 434 4.65 6.54 -7.84
N VAL A 435 5.43 6.50 -6.74
CA VAL A 435 5.89 7.71 -6.03
C VAL A 435 6.71 8.60 -6.96
N TYR A 436 7.62 8.03 -7.75
CA TYR A 436 8.39 8.78 -8.74
C TYR A 436 7.50 9.49 -9.77
N ALA A 437 6.51 8.80 -10.32
CA ALA A 437 5.59 9.39 -11.30
C ALA A 437 4.75 10.51 -10.69
N LEU A 438 4.22 10.31 -9.48
CA LEU A 438 3.46 11.32 -8.75
C LEU A 438 4.29 12.57 -8.47
N HIS A 439 5.52 12.41 -7.95
CA HIS A 439 6.43 13.53 -7.70
C HIS A 439 6.82 14.26 -8.97
N LYS A 440 7.07 13.53 -10.07
CA LYS A 440 7.36 14.10 -11.40
C LYS A 440 6.23 14.99 -11.92
N LEU A 441 5.00 14.57 -11.68
CA LEU A 441 3.76 15.28 -12.07
C LEU A 441 3.33 16.35 -11.06
N GLY A 442 4.09 16.57 -9.98
CA GLY A 442 3.83 17.63 -9.00
C GLY A 442 2.79 17.29 -7.92
N TYR A 443 2.52 16.00 -7.69
CA TYR A 443 1.73 15.51 -6.56
C TYR A 443 2.62 15.25 -5.34
N GLU A 444 2.06 15.44 -4.15
CA GLU A 444 2.75 15.19 -2.88
C GLU A 444 2.30 13.84 -2.28
N THR A 445 3.23 13.11 -1.69
CA THR A 445 2.94 11.84 -1.01
C THR A 445 3.47 11.79 0.43
N GLY A 446 4.34 12.74 0.82
CA GLY A 446 5.06 12.70 2.09
C GLY A 446 6.15 11.62 2.18
N ILE A 447 6.43 10.92 1.09
CA ILE A 447 7.41 9.83 1.03
C ILE A 447 8.74 10.35 0.48
N ASP A 448 9.83 10.00 1.15
CA ASP A 448 11.20 10.16 0.67
C ASP A 448 11.53 9.02 -0.30
N LEU A 449 11.58 9.35 -1.60
CA LEU A 449 11.84 8.37 -2.64
C LEU A 449 13.23 7.72 -2.51
N ASP A 450 14.26 8.45 -2.11
CA ASP A 450 15.62 7.89 -2.04
C ASP A 450 15.71 6.84 -0.92
N LYS A 451 15.06 7.09 0.23
CA LYS A 451 14.93 6.09 1.31
C LYS A 451 14.05 4.92 0.93
N LEU A 452 12.95 5.17 0.21
CA LEU A 452 12.08 4.11 -0.28
C LEU A 452 12.84 3.17 -1.23
N VAL A 453 13.62 3.72 -2.16
CA VAL A 453 14.48 2.95 -3.07
C VAL A 453 15.53 2.14 -2.30
N GLU A 454 16.14 2.72 -1.26
CA GLU A 454 17.06 2.00 -0.39
C GLU A 454 16.38 0.80 0.30
N CYS A 455 15.18 1.03 0.85
CA CYS A 455 14.36 -0.02 1.45
C CYS A 455 14.04 -1.15 0.46
N GLY A 456 13.58 -0.81 -0.76
CA GLY A 456 13.23 -1.80 -1.78
C GLY A 456 14.43 -2.65 -2.22
N ASN A 457 15.60 -2.05 -2.39
CA ASN A 457 16.83 -2.79 -2.72
C ASN A 457 17.33 -3.65 -1.56
N TRP A 458 17.27 -3.15 -0.32
CA TRP A 458 17.58 -3.93 0.88
C TRP A 458 16.68 -5.17 1.00
N LEU A 459 15.37 -4.99 0.87
CA LEU A 459 14.42 -6.09 1.00
C LEU A 459 14.63 -7.13 -0.10
N SER A 460 14.80 -6.67 -1.35
CA SER A 460 15.08 -7.54 -2.50
C SER A 460 16.32 -8.40 -2.25
N ALA A 461 17.40 -7.81 -1.72
CA ALA A 461 18.61 -8.54 -1.35
C ALA A 461 18.36 -9.56 -0.23
N ARG A 462 17.62 -9.20 0.82
CA ARG A 462 17.28 -10.10 1.95
C ARG A 462 16.39 -11.27 1.53
N LEU A 463 15.51 -11.06 0.55
CA LEU A 463 14.66 -12.10 -0.01
C LEU A 463 15.36 -12.91 -1.12
N ASN A 464 16.58 -12.52 -1.51
CA ASN A 464 17.30 -13.06 -2.66
C ASN A 464 16.43 -13.03 -3.94
N ARG A 465 15.82 -11.87 -4.21
CA ARG A 465 14.96 -11.62 -5.36
C ARG A 465 15.41 -10.38 -6.11
N ARG A 466 15.01 -10.30 -7.37
CA ARG A 466 15.18 -9.09 -8.16
C ARG A 466 14.19 -8.04 -7.66
N ASN A 467 14.65 -6.78 -7.60
CA ASN A 467 13.76 -5.64 -7.45
C ASN A 467 13.04 -5.38 -8.79
N GLU A 468 11.72 -5.53 -8.81
CA GLU A 468 10.92 -5.33 -10.03
C GLU A 468 10.66 -3.85 -10.35
N SER A 469 10.83 -2.96 -9.37
CA SER A 469 10.77 -1.51 -9.60
C SER A 469 11.82 -1.08 -10.63
N ARG A 470 11.35 -0.48 -11.73
CA ARG A 470 12.22 0.07 -12.77
C ARG A 470 12.92 1.33 -12.25
N VAL A 471 12.19 2.17 -11.52
CA VAL A 471 12.73 3.37 -10.87
C VAL A 471 13.74 2.98 -9.79
N GLY A 472 13.38 2.06 -8.91
CA GLY A 472 14.21 1.58 -7.82
C GLY A 472 15.57 1.07 -8.30
N ARG A 473 15.59 0.28 -9.37
CA ARG A 473 16.85 -0.17 -9.98
C ARG A 473 17.65 0.97 -10.61
N ALA A 474 16.99 1.88 -11.33
CA ALA A 474 17.66 2.98 -12.01
C ALA A 474 18.29 3.99 -11.02
N ILE A 475 17.53 4.41 -10.02
CA ILE A 475 17.99 5.33 -8.96
C ILE A 475 19.11 4.68 -8.16
N TRP A 476 18.96 3.41 -7.77
CA TRP A 476 19.99 2.68 -7.04
C TRP A 476 21.30 2.55 -7.82
N ALA A 477 21.23 2.18 -9.10
CA ALA A 477 22.42 2.06 -9.95
C ALA A 477 23.16 3.41 -10.09
N ARG A 478 22.44 4.52 -10.24
CA ARG A 478 23.02 5.87 -10.29
C ARG A 478 23.70 6.25 -8.99
N ARG A 479 23.10 5.92 -7.84
CA ARG A 479 23.68 6.14 -6.51
C ARG A 479 25.00 5.36 -6.36
N GLN A 480 25.00 4.07 -6.68
CA GLN A 480 26.20 3.23 -6.61
C GLN A 480 27.33 3.74 -7.52
N ALA A 481 26.99 4.18 -8.74
CA ALA A 481 27.98 4.76 -9.65
C ALA A 481 28.62 6.04 -9.08
N ARG A 482 27.82 6.94 -8.48
CA ARG A 482 28.30 8.15 -7.81
C ARG A 482 29.21 7.83 -6.62
N GLU A 483 28.82 6.87 -5.79
CA GLU A 483 29.62 6.43 -4.62
C GLU A 483 30.97 5.82 -5.04
N ASN A 484 31.00 5.02 -6.11
CA ASN A 484 32.23 4.44 -6.63
C ASN A 484 33.17 5.50 -7.23
N GLN A 485 32.63 6.49 -7.95
CA GLN A 485 33.43 7.62 -8.47
C GLN A 485 34.06 8.44 -7.34
N GLN A 486 33.33 8.63 -6.24
CA GLN A 486 33.81 9.37 -5.08
C GLN A 486 34.94 8.63 -4.35
N LYS A 487 34.77 7.32 -4.11
CA LYS A 487 35.83 6.47 -3.53
C LYS A 487 37.09 6.44 -4.39
N GLY A 488 36.93 6.43 -5.72
CA GLY A 488 38.05 6.53 -6.66
C GLY A 488 38.81 7.85 -6.51
N LYS A 489 38.10 8.98 -6.42
CA LYS A 489 38.71 10.32 -6.24
C LYS A 489 39.40 10.49 -4.88
N GLU A 490 38.85 9.91 -3.82
CA GLU A 490 39.45 9.94 -2.48
C GLU A 490 40.69 9.04 -2.38
N GLY A 491 40.69 7.88 -3.05
CA GLY A 491 41.86 7.00 -3.15
C GLY A 491 43.02 7.60 -3.95
N LEU A 492 42.73 8.41 -4.97
CA LEU A 492 43.74 9.15 -5.74
C LEU A 492 44.36 10.30 -4.95
N LYS A 493 43.59 11.01 -4.10
CA LYS A 493 44.11 12.09 -3.24
C LYS A 493 44.93 11.60 -2.05
N GLY A 494 44.78 10.34 -1.63
CA GLY A 494 45.57 9.74 -0.55
C GLY A 494 46.95 9.20 -0.98
N GLY A 495 47.28 9.26 -2.28
CA GLY A 495 48.53 8.73 -2.84
C GLY A 495 49.57 9.77 -3.25
N GLU A 496 49.29 11.07 -3.14
CA GLU A 496 50.21 12.16 -3.54
C GLU A 496 50.94 12.76 -2.32
N GLY A 497 51.54 11.92 -1.47
CA GLY A 497 52.14 12.37 -0.20
C GLY A 497 53.39 11.62 0.27
N GLU A 498 54.11 10.93 -0.62
CA GLU A 498 55.48 10.45 -0.36
C GLU A 498 56.37 10.87 -1.54
N GLU A 499 56.67 12.17 -1.64
CA GLU A 499 57.90 12.60 -2.31
C GLU A 499 59.05 12.29 -1.35
N THR A 500 59.84 11.27 -1.70
CA THR A 500 61.10 10.94 -1.03
C THR A 500 62.10 12.07 -1.27
N GLU A 501 62.27 12.93 -0.27
CA GLU A 501 63.49 13.72 -0.09
C GLU A 501 64.61 12.77 0.35
N ASP A 502 65.43 12.33 -0.59
CA ASP A 502 66.79 11.85 -0.32
C ASP A 502 67.75 12.54 -1.32
N GLY A 503 68.15 13.75 -0.93
CA GLY A 503 69.54 14.06 -0.58
C GLY A 503 70.64 13.92 -1.65
N MET A 504 71.09 15.08 -2.13
CA MET A 504 72.43 15.36 -2.67
C MET A 504 73.57 14.98 -1.72
#